data_AF-A0A2D9G815-F1
#
_entry.id   AF-A0A2D9G815-F1
#
_cell.length_a   1.000
_cell.length_b   1.000
_cell.length_c   1.000
_cell.angle_alpha   90.00
_cell.angle_beta   90.00
_cell.angle_gamma   90.00
#
_symmetry.space_group_name_H-M   'P 1'
#
loop_
_entity.id
_entity.type
_entity.pdbx_description
1 polymer ?
#
loop_
_entity_poly.entity_id
_entity_poly.type
_entity_poly.pdbx_seq_one_letter_code
_entity_poly.pdbx_strand_id
1 'polypeptide(L)'
;MSKNAKLSLRKRASKKWESIREHHLTIMTTVFVISLGMMLFTLVFIISGTYSEWGPEQNALAWITGIVGVIVAVFLWPEFFYLRGRYNFLREYMKISSPSELRKEMAEAQEAGKILGDRYLDKLREFLLEKGIKMKRR
;
A
#
# COMPACT_ATOMS: atom_id res chain seq x y z
N MET A 1 28.26 0.99 -26.36
CA MET A 1 27.45 0.33 -25.31
C MET A 1 26.66 -0.83 -25.95
N SER A 2 27.02 -2.09 -25.66
CA SER A 2 26.49 -3.28 -26.34
C SER A 2 24.97 -3.48 -26.12
N LYS A 3 24.23 -3.90 -27.16
CA LYS A 3 22.78 -4.17 -27.13
C LYS A 3 22.38 -5.13 -26.00
N ASN A 4 23.26 -6.06 -25.63
CA ASN A 4 23.02 -7.03 -24.56
C ASN A 4 22.99 -6.41 -23.15
N ALA A 5 23.74 -5.33 -22.91
CA ALA A 5 23.74 -4.61 -21.64
C ALA A 5 22.44 -3.80 -21.43
N LYS A 6 21.87 -3.24 -22.51
CA LYS A 6 20.57 -2.55 -22.44
C LYS A 6 19.43 -3.53 -22.14
N LEU A 7 19.50 -4.75 -22.69
CA LEU A 7 18.48 -5.78 -22.49
C LEU A 7 18.51 -6.36 -21.06
N SER A 8 19.70 -6.54 -20.48
CA SER A 8 19.86 -7.02 -19.11
C SER A 8 19.41 -6.00 -18.06
N LEU A 9 19.66 -4.71 -18.28
CA LEU A 9 19.18 -3.62 -17.41
C LEU A 9 17.66 -3.50 -17.45
N ARG A 10 17.04 -3.61 -18.63
CA ARG A 10 15.58 -3.61 -18.77
C ARG A 10 14.93 -4.77 -18.01
N LYS A 11 15.48 -6.00 -18.12
CA LYS A 11 15.01 -7.16 -17.35
C LYS A 11 15.14 -6.98 -15.84
N ARG A 12 16.24 -6.38 -15.36
CA ARG A 12 16.41 -6.09 -13.93
C ARG A 12 15.42 -5.03 -13.45
N ALA A 13 15.20 -3.98 -14.24
CA ALA A 13 14.23 -2.93 -13.92
C ALA A 13 12.80 -3.48 -13.89
N SER A 14 12.40 -4.30 -14.86
CA SER A 14 11.05 -4.91 -14.89
C SER A 14 10.84 -5.83 -13.69
N LYS A 15 11.82 -6.69 -13.37
CA LYS A 15 11.74 -7.59 -12.21
C LYS A 15 11.67 -6.83 -10.89
N LYS A 16 12.42 -5.72 -10.77
CA LYS A 16 12.37 -4.85 -9.58
C LYS A 16 11.04 -4.13 -9.46
N TRP A 17 10.47 -3.69 -10.60
CA TRP A 17 9.15 -3.07 -10.65
C TRP A 17 8.02 -4.04 -10.25
N GLU A 18 8.06 -5.28 -10.74
CA GLU A 18 7.13 -6.34 -10.33
C GLU A 18 7.21 -6.62 -8.83
N SER A 19 8.43 -6.71 -8.28
CA SER A 19 8.63 -6.91 -6.85
C SER A 19 8.08 -5.75 -6.01
N ILE A 20 8.24 -4.50 -6.46
CA ILE A 20 7.67 -3.32 -5.79
C ILE A 20 6.14 -3.36 -5.86
N ARG A 21 5.57 -3.69 -7.02
CA ARG A 21 4.11 -3.80 -7.22
C ARG A 21 3.49 -4.83 -6.28
N GLU A 22 4.13 -5.98 -6.09
CA GLU A 22 3.66 -7.02 -5.16
C GLU A 22 3.65 -6.57 -3.69
N HIS A 23 4.50 -5.61 -3.33
CA HIS A 23 4.60 -5.07 -1.97
C HIS A 23 3.99 -3.67 -1.85
N HIS A 24 3.25 -3.22 -2.87
CA HIS A 24 2.78 -1.84 -2.95
C HIS A 24 1.96 -1.43 -1.73
N LEU A 25 0.98 -2.27 -1.33
CA LEU A 25 0.19 -2.02 -0.12
C LEU A 25 1.06 -1.98 1.15
N THR A 26 2.07 -2.84 1.26
CA THR A 26 2.99 -2.86 2.40
C THR A 26 3.82 -1.59 2.46
N ILE A 27 4.39 -1.16 1.32
CA ILE A 27 5.16 0.08 1.22
C ILE A 27 4.30 1.26 1.64
N MET A 28 3.09 1.38 1.10
CA MET A 28 2.16 2.45 1.45
C MET A 28 1.77 2.42 2.93
N THR A 29 1.60 1.22 3.51
CA THR A 29 1.36 1.08 4.95
C THR A 29 2.54 1.57 5.78
N THR A 30 3.77 1.22 5.40
CA THR A 30 4.98 1.66 6.10
C THR A 30 5.15 3.18 6.02
N VAL A 31 4.97 3.76 4.83
CA VAL A 31 5.04 5.22 4.63
C VAL A 31 3.97 5.94 5.45
N PHE A 32 2.73 5.40 5.47
CA PHE A 32 1.65 5.92 6.30
C PHE A 32 2.03 5.94 7.79
N VAL A 33 2.53 4.82 8.33
CA VAL A 33 2.89 4.71 9.76
C VAL A 33 4.04 5.66 10.11
N ILE A 34 5.05 5.79 9.25
CA ILE A 34 6.18 6.70 9.48
C ILE A 34 5.69 8.16 9.47
N SER A 35 4.91 8.56 8.47
CA SER A 35 4.33 9.90 8.35
C SER A 35 3.45 10.23 9.56
N LEU A 36 2.61 9.30 10.00
CA LEU A 36 1.81 9.46 11.21
C LEU A 36 2.70 9.63 12.45
N GLY A 37 3.77 8.83 12.58
CA GLY A 37 4.74 8.93 13.66
C GLY A 37 5.44 10.29 13.71
N MET A 38 5.86 10.82 12.56
CA MET A 38 6.47 12.16 12.45
C MET A 38 5.50 13.26 12.89
N MET A 39 4.23 13.16 12.51
CA MET A 39 3.20 14.12 12.90
C MET A 39 2.90 14.04 14.40
N LEU A 40 2.76 12.83 14.96
CA LEU A 40 2.54 12.63 16.40
C LEU A 40 3.72 13.12 17.23
N PHE A 41 4.95 12.84 16.78
CA PHE A 41 6.16 13.39 17.41
C PHE A 41 6.12 14.92 17.45
N THR A 42 5.80 15.56 16.32
CA THR A 42 5.75 17.03 16.23
C THR A 42 4.61 17.60 17.08
N LEU A 43 3.46 16.92 17.12
CA LEU A 43 2.35 17.31 17.99
C LEU A 43 2.74 17.27 19.47
N VAL A 44 3.39 16.19 19.90
CA VAL A 44 3.91 16.08 21.27
C VAL A 44 4.92 17.18 21.55
N PHE A 45 5.88 17.42 20.64
CA PHE A 45 6.89 18.48 20.75
C PHE A 45 6.28 19.88 20.95
N ILE A 46 5.17 20.17 20.25
CA ILE A 46 4.43 21.44 20.42
C ILE A 46 3.72 21.49 21.77
N ILE A 47 3.01 20.43 22.14
CA ILE A 47 2.21 20.37 23.37
C ILE A 47 3.09 20.41 24.62
N SER A 48 4.23 19.72 24.61
CA SER A 48 5.16 19.66 25.73
C SER A 48 5.96 20.95 25.93
N GLY A 49 5.88 21.91 24.99
CA GLY A 49 6.63 23.16 25.09
C GLY A 49 8.14 22.99 24.90
N THR A 50 8.59 21.83 24.41
CA THR A 50 10.00 21.44 24.32
C THR A 50 10.83 22.37 23.42
N TYR A 51 10.17 23.11 22.52
CA TYR A 51 10.80 24.15 21.71
C TYR A 51 11.44 25.28 22.53
N SER A 52 11.06 25.46 23.80
CA SER A 52 11.65 26.48 24.68
C SER A 52 12.97 26.03 25.33
N GLU A 53 13.22 24.72 25.41
CA GLU A 53 14.40 24.12 26.04
C GLU A 53 15.47 23.72 25.03
N TRP A 54 15.06 23.39 23.80
CA TRP A 54 15.95 22.87 22.75
C TRP A 54 16.67 23.97 21.97
N GLY A 55 17.84 23.62 21.44
CA GLY A 55 18.63 24.53 20.61
C GLY A 55 17.95 24.82 19.25
N PRO A 56 18.31 25.93 18.57
CA PRO A 56 17.69 26.33 17.30
C PRO A 56 17.70 25.26 16.21
N GLU A 57 18.79 24.49 16.09
CA GLU A 57 18.92 23.42 15.10
C GLU A 57 17.96 22.25 15.37
N GLN A 58 17.86 21.82 16.63
CA GLN A 58 16.98 20.73 17.06
C GLN A 58 15.50 21.12 16.87
N ASN A 59 15.17 22.37 17.18
CA ASN A 59 13.84 22.94 16.92
C ASN A 59 13.52 22.93 15.43
N ALA A 60 14.44 23.39 14.58
CA ALA A 60 14.24 23.38 13.13
C ALA A 60 14.00 21.95 12.61
N LEU A 61 14.77 20.97 13.09
CA LEU A 61 14.57 19.56 12.72
C LEU A 61 13.20 19.02 13.14
N ALA A 62 12.72 19.36 14.33
CA ALA A 62 11.40 18.94 14.80
C ALA A 62 10.28 19.52 13.93
N TRP A 63 10.36 20.80 13.57
CA TRP A 63 9.41 21.44 12.66
C TRP A 63 9.45 20.85 11.25
N ILE A 64 10.65 20.64 10.68
CA ILE A 64 10.82 20.01 9.37
C ILE A 64 10.22 18.60 9.37
N THR A 65 10.44 17.84 10.44
CA THR A 65 9.87 16.49 10.59
C THR A 65 8.34 16.52 10.49
N GLY A 66 7.68 17.45 11.17
CA GLY A 66 6.23 17.62 11.09
C GLY A 66 5.75 18.03 9.71
N ILE A 67 6.42 19.01 9.09
CA ILE A 67 6.08 19.48 7.74
C ILE A 67 6.19 18.35 6.71
N VAL A 68 7.29 17.58 6.75
CA VAL A 68 7.47 16.42 5.88
C VAL A 68 6.38 15.38 6.13
N GLY A 69 6.06 15.11 7.39
CA GLY A 69 4.98 14.20 7.77
C GLY A 69 3.63 14.60 7.15
N VAL A 70 3.28 15.89 7.21
CA VAL A 70 2.04 16.45 6.63
C VAL A 70 2.05 16.39 5.10
N ILE A 71 3.15 16.76 4.45
CA ILE A 71 3.27 16.69 2.99
C ILE A 71 3.06 15.26 2.51
N VAL A 72 3.75 14.30 3.14
CA VAL A 72 3.58 12.87 2.83
C VAL A 72 2.12 12.44 3.03
N ALA A 73 1.46 12.93 4.08
CA ALA A 73 0.08 12.61 4.36
C ALA A 73 -0.87 13.08 3.24
N VAL A 74 -0.76 14.33 2.83
CA VAL A 74 -1.63 14.92 1.80
C VAL A 74 -1.55 14.17 0.48
N PHE A 75 -0.34 13.75 0.06
CA PHE A 75 -0.16 13.10 -1.24
C PHE A 75 -0.38 11.59 -1.23
N LEU A 76 0.09 10.88 -0.19
CA LEU A 76 0.14 9.42 -0.20
C LEU A 76 -0.97 8.75 0.61
N TRP A 77 -1.58 9.43 1.58
CA TRP A 77 -2.65 8.82 2.37
C TRP A 77 -3.91 8.51 1.55
N PRO A 78 -4.37 9.36 0.61
CA PRO A 78 -5.54 9.02 -0.21
C PRO A 78 -5.34 7.71 -0.99
N GLU A 79 -4.15 7.52 -1.57
CA GLU A 79 -3.78 6.28 -2.26
C GLU A 79 -3.72 5.09 -1.29
N PHE A 80 -3.12 5.28 -0.12
CA PHE A 80 -3.10 4.25 0.92
C PHE A 80 -4.53 3.83 1.32
N PHE A 81 -5.43 4.78 1.58
CA PHE A 81 -6.81 4.47 1.96
C PHE A 81 -7.57 3.75 0.85
N TYR A 82 -7.36 4.14 -0.41
CA TYR A 82 -7.93 3.44 -1.57
C TYR A 82 -7.49 1.97 -1.62
N LEU A 83 -6.18 1.72 -1.56
CA LEU A 83 -5.63 0.36 -1.58
C LEU A 83 -6.09 -0.44 -0.36
N ARG A 84 -6.11 0.18 0.82
CA ARG A 84 -6.57 -0.47 2.05
C ARG A 84 -8.06 -0.83 1.98
N GLY A 85 -8.87 0.02 1.36
CA GLY A 85 -10.27 -0.24 1.07
C GLY A 85 -10.45 -1.48 0.19
N ARG A 86 -9.72 -1.55 -0.94
CA ARG A 86 -9.73 -2.72 -1.83
C ARG A 86 -9.27 -4.00 -1.12
N TYR A 87 -8.26 -3.92 -0.26
CA TYR A 87 -7.81 -5.05 0.55
C TYR A 87 -8.87 -5.52 1.55
N ASN A 88 -9.51 -4.59 2.25
CA ASN A 88 -10.57 -4.90 3.20
C ASN A 88 -11.77 -5.56 2.51
N PHE A 89 -12.19 -5.02 1.37
CA PHE A 89 -13.25 -5.61 0.54
C PHE A 89 -12.89 -7.04 0.12
N LEU A 90 -11.70 -7.25 -0.44
CA LEU A 90 -11.27 -8.58 -0.87
C LEU A 90 -11.24 -9.59 0.29
N ARG A 91 -10.79 -9.15 1.47
CA ARG A 91 -10.80 -9.98 2.68
C ARG A 91 -12.21 -10.33 3.13
N GLU A 92 -13.16 -9.41 3.02
CA GLU A 92 -14.55 -9.66 3.38
C GLU A 92 -15.23 -10.60 2.40
N TYR A 93 -14.99 -10.39 1.10
CA TYR A 93 -15.45 -11.29 0.03
C TYR A 93 -14.98 -12.73 0.27
N MET A 94 -13.72 -12.93 0.70
CA MET A 94 -13.18 -14.26 1.02
C MET A 94 -13.79 -14.92 2.27
N LYS A 95 -14.68 -14.24 3.01
CA LYS A 95 -15.44 -14.85 4.10
C LYS A 95 -16.83 -15.33 3.69
N ILE A 96 -17.29 -14.94 2.49
CA ILE A 96 -18.63 -15.31 2.00
C ILE A 96 -18.70 -16.83 1.81
N SER A 97 -19.74 -17.44 2.37
CA SER A 97 -20.00 -18.88 2.27
C SER A 97 -20.92 -19.23 1.09
N SER A 98 -21.78 -18.30 0.67
CA SER A 98 -22.82 -18.52 -0.35
C SER A 98 -22.25 -18.46 -1.77
N PRO A 99 -22.37 -19.53 -2.59
CA PRO A 99 -21.87 -19.52 -3.97
C PRO A 99 -22.56 -18.51 -4.90
N SER A 100 -23.82 -18.16 -4.64
CA SER A 100 -24.57 -17.19 -5.45
C SER A 100 -24.08 -15.76 -5.20
N GLU A 101 -23.77 -15.45 -3.95
CA GLU A 101 -23.23 -14.16 -3.51
C GLU A 101 -21.79 -13.97 -4.01
N LEU A 102 -20.96 -15.02 -3.92
CA LEU A 102 -19.63 -15.02 -4.54
C LEU A 102 -19.69 -14.68 -6.03
N ARG A 103 -20.61 -15.30 -6.78
CA ARG A 103 -20.74 -15.02 -8.22
C ARG A 103 -21.18 -13.59 -8.52
N LYS A 104 -22.00 -12.99 -7.67
CA LYS A 104 -22.50 -11.62 -7.84
C LYS A 104 -21.36 -10.60 -7.74
N GLU A 105 -20.47 -10.77 -6.77
CA GLU A 105 -19.38 -9.81 -6.48
C GLU A 105 -18.02 -10.21 -7.10
N MET A 106 -17.96 -11.34 -7.80
CA MET A 106 -16.73 -11.88 -8.38
C MET A 106 -15.99 -10.88 -9.26
N ALA A 107 -16.70 -10.11 -10.09
CA ALA A 107 -16.07 -9.13 -10.98
C ALA A 107 -15.32 -8.04 -10.20
N GLU A 108 -15.93 -7.57 -9.10
CA GLU A 108 -15.33 -6.57 -8.22
C GLU A 108 -14.18 -7.17 -7.40
N ALA A 109 -14.32 -8.41 -6.92
CA ALA A 109 -13.23 -9.13 -6.24
C ALA A 109 -12.01 -9.30 -7.15
N GLN A 110 -12.22 -9.65 -8.42
CA GLN A 110 -11.16 -9.74 -9.41
C GLN A 110 -10.48 -8.39 -9.66
N GLU A 111 -11.26 -7.31 -9.78
CA GLU A 111 -10.71 -5.97 -9.95
C GLU A 111 -9.87 -5.55 -8.74
N ALA A 112 -10.39 -5.76 -7.53
CA ALA A 112 -9.66 -5.51 -6.28
C ALA A 112 -8.34 -6.30 -6.22
N GLY A 113 -8.36 -7.58 -6.58
CA GLY A 113 -7.15 -8.41 -6.69
C GLY A 113 -6.15 -7.84 -7.70
N LYS A 114 -6.60 -7.38 -8.88
CA LYS A 114 -5.74 -6.77 -9.91
C LYS A 114 -5.09 -5.47 -9.41
N ILE A 115 -5.84 -4.62 -8.72
CA ILE A 115 -5.34 -3.36 -8.15
C ILE A 115 -4.27 -3.62 -7.09
N LEU A 116 -4.49 -4.62 -6.22
CA LEU A 116 -3.58 -4.96 -5.13
C LEU A 116 -2.32 -5.70 -5.59
N GLY A 117 -2.40 -6.40 -6.73
CA GLY A 117 -1.30 -7.12 -7.37
C GLY A 117 -1.49 -8.63 -7.40
N ASP A 118 -0.62 -9.30 -8.17
CA ASP A 118 -0.76 -10.71 -8.56
C ASP A 118 -0.90 -11.66 -7.37
N ARG A 119 -0.18 -11.41 -6.27
CA ARG A 119 -0.27 -12.18 -5.02
C ARG A 119 -1.69 -12.25 -4.46
N TYR A 120 -2.44 -11.15 -4.49
CA TYR A 120 -3.80 -11.11 -3.96
C TYR A 120 -4.79 -11.76 -4.92
N LEU A 121 -4.52 -11.64 -6.22
CA LEU A 121 -5.30 -12.30 -7.27
C LEU A 121 -5.14 -13.82 -7.23
N ASP A 122 -3.93 -14.32 -6.96
CA ASP A 122 -3.67 -15.75 -6.79
C ASP A 122 -4.38 -16.31 -5.56
N LYS A 123 -4.36 -15.59 -4.43
CA LYS A 123 -5.12 -15.96 -3.22
C LYS A 123 -6.63 -16.02 -3.47
N LEU A 124 -7.17 -15.03 -4.19
CA LEU A 124 -8.58 -15.02 -4.57
C LEU A 124 -8.91 -16.24 -5.46
N ARG A 125 -8.01 -16.59 -6.38
CA ARG A 125 -8.19 -17.73 -7.26
C ARG A 125 -8.20 -19.05 -6.50
N GLU A 126 -7.26 -19.22 -5.57
CA GLU A 126 -7.17 -20.39 -4.69
C GLU A 126 -8.47 -20.54 -3.87
N PHE A 127 -8.91 -19.46 -3.21
CA PHE A 127 -10.17 -19.44 -2.47
C PHE A 127 -11.39 -19.83 -3.33
N LEU A 128 -11.50 -19.30 -4.56
CA LEU A 128 -12.61 -19.66 -5.45
C LEU A 128 -12.53 -21.11 -5.93
N LEU A 129 -11.32 -21.63 -6.16
CA LEU A 129 -11.12 -23.03 -6.53
C LEU A 129 -11.54 -23.98 -5.39
N GLU A 130 -11.24 -23.64 -4.14
CA GLU A 130 -11.72 -24.39 -2.96
C GLU A 130 -13.26 -24.44 -2.90
N LYS A 131 -13.95 -23.39 -3.38
CA LYS A 131 -15.41 -23.34 -3.49
C LYS A 131 -15.96 -23.94 -4.78
N GLY A 132 -15.12 -24.57 -5.61
CA GLY A 132 -15.51 -25.17 -6.89
C GLY A 132 -15.86 -24.17 -7.99
N ILE A 133 -15.50 -22.89 -7.81
CA ILE A 133 -15.80 -21.80 -8.72
C ILE A 133 -14.57 -21.47 -9.57
N LYS A 134 -14.69 -21.61 -10.90
CA LYS A 134 -13.60 -21.25 -11.82
C LYS A 134 -13.64 -19.77 -12.16
N MET A 135 -12.57 -19.07 -11.79
CA MET A 135 -12.34 -17.69 -12.18
C MET A 135 -12.00 -17.60 -13.68
N LYS A 136 -12.78 -16.82 -14.46
CA LYS A 136 -12.49 -16.58 -15.88
C LYS A 136 -11.24 -15.69 -15.98
N ARG A 137 -10.18 -16.19 -16.65
CA ARG A 137 -9.04 -15.35 -17.04
C ARG A 137 -9.55 -14.38 -18.10
N ARG A 138 -9.48 -13.08 -17.82
CA ARG A 138 -9.74 -12.00 -18.76
C ARG A 138 -8.42 -11.34 -19.08
#